data_AF-A0A662HIL1-F1
#
_entry.id   AF-A0A662HIL1-F1
#
_cell.length_a   1.000
_cell.length_b   1.000
_cell.length_c   1.000
_cell.angle_alpha   90.00
_cell.angle_beta   90.00
_cell.angle_gamma   90.00
#
_symmetry.space_group_name_H-M   'P 1'
#
loop_
_entity.id
_entity.type
_entity.pdbx_description
1 polymer ?
#
loop_
_entity_poly.entity_id
_entity_poly.type
_entity_poly.pdbx_seq_one_letter_code
_entity_poly.pdbx_strand_id
1 'polypeptide(L)'
;MLTPKEAASAIGVSYWTILRMIKKGELRALRTPGGHYRIPIYALEHQLSRFSGTKVYREKAAIEKNIEAFRKYFTPDLAKILETIQSYQGLPTISDLARILNLHVSSIWYKIKKLRTGGFAFGADIDHYKLGLIKLLVFLSKVVSLEDIPRAFLRYYAPIVPKGLFLVYYIPLAYNIENVLRLFPEPLLEYYWVVEETYCSKPKYTLYYDFKERNIIFDWELMIGRYQEKLGKTIFSEPEKPTKIDLIDLLIAKELEKNPFISLREIQSRIRMHGINLKYSRILRHFKNHLLNRHVIRGIRLRLVPLPSEYNTLFIARVHGNFYALHALVSTLLEHPAFTIANISFREKQVFIGGVIPFSKIVTLASLMESLSGIKEVDIKLLDREKRRAFTIPYAREFYHGRWILRFK
;
A
#
# COMPACT_ATOMS: atom_id res chain seq x y z
N MET A 1 -23.84 20.37 -16.89
CA MET A 1 -22.53 20.88 -17.37
C MET A 1 -21.54 20.90 -16.22
N LEU A 2 -20.27 20.61 -16.47
CA LEU A 2 -19.22 20.53 -15.45
C LEU A 2 -18.36 21.79 -15.40
N THR A 3 -17.85 22.13 -14.23
CA THR A 3 -16.72 23.07 -14.10
C THR A 3 -15.43 22.42 -14.61
N PRO A 4 -14.38 23.20 -14.95
CA PRO A 4 -13.10 22.63 -15.35
C PRO A 4 -12.46 21.73 -14.28
N LYS A 5 -12.77 21.97 -13.00
CA LYS A 5 -12.29 21.14 -11.88
C LYS A 5 -13.03 19.80 -11.83
N GLU A 6 -14.35 19.80 -12.02
CA GLU A 6 -15.16 18.58 -12.10
C GLU A 6 -14.82 17.77 -13.34
N ALA A 7 -14.63 18.42 -14.49
CA ALA A 7 -14.19 17.76 -15.71
C ALA A 7 -12.79 17.14 -15.57
N ALA A 8 -11.86 17.85 -14.91
CA ALA A 8 -10.53 17.33 -14.60
C ALA A 8 -10.60 16.06 -13.73
N SER A 9 -11.48 16.07 -12.73
CA SER A 9 -11.75 14.92 -11.87
C SER A 9 -12.39 13.77 -12.64
N ALA A 10 -13.32 14.06 -13.56
CA ALA A 10 -14.04 13.07 -14.35
C ALA A 10 -13.12 12.30 -15.31
N ILE A 11 -12.17 12.98 -15.95
CA ILE A 11 -11.26 12.34 -16.92
C ILE A 11 -9.86 12.05 -16.37
N GLY A 12 -9.64 12.30 -15.07
CA GLY A 12 -8.40 11.94 -14.37
C GLY A 12 -7.16 12.74 -14.76
N VAL A 13 -7.31 14.02 -15.10
CA VAL A 13 -6.20 14.92 -15.48
C VAL A 13 -6.13 16.14 -14.56
N SER A 14 -5.09 16.96 -14.69
CA SER A 14 -4.98 18.19 -13.91
C SER A 14 -5.96 19.27 -14.38
N TYR A 15 -6.38 20.15 -13.48
CA TYR A 15 -7.16 21.35 -13.81
C TYR A 15 -6.52 22.18 -14.93
N TRP A 16 -5.19 22.35 -14.91
CA TRP A 16 -4.45 23.06 -15.93
C TRP A 16 -4.49 22.37 -17.30
N THR A 17 -4.53 21.04 -17.31
CA THR A 17 -4.69 20.25 -18.53
C THR A 17 -6.04 20.56 -19.18
N ILE A 18 -7.13 20.60 -18.41
CA ILE A 18 -8.46 20.99 -18.92
C ILE A 18 -8.43 22.42 -19.48
N LEU A 19 -7.87 23.39 -18.74
CA LEU A 19 -7.78 24.77 -19.23
C LEU A 19 -6.97 24.89 -20.52
N ARG A 20 -5.88 24.12 -20.64
CA ARG A 20 -5.07 24.07 -21.86
C ARG A 20 -5.88 23.52 -23.03
N MET A 21 -6.62 22.44 -22.82
CA MET A 21 -7.45 21.82 -23.85
C MET A 21 -8.57 22.77 -24.32
N ILE A 22 -9.19 23.51 -23.39
CA ILE A 22 -10.18 24.54 -23.73
C ILE A 22 -9.54 25.64 -24.57
N LYS A 23 -8.38 26.17 -24.14
CA LYS A 23 -7.67 27.24 -24.87
C LYS A 23 -7.21 26.82 -26.27
N LYS A 24 -6.90 25.53 -26.46
CA LYS A 24 -6.49 24.96 -27.75
C LYS A 24 -7.67 24.53 -28.63
N GLY A 25 -8.92 24.66 -28.15
CA GLY A 25 -10.10 24.17 -28.86
C GLY A 25 -10.25 22.64 -28.87
N GLU A 26 -9.38 21.91 -28.16
CA GLU A 26 -9.39 20.45 -28.03
C GLU A 26 -10.56 19.94 -27.15
N LEU A 27 -11.11 20.80 -26.30
CA LEU A 27 -12.25 20.52 -25.43
C LEU A 27 -13.27 21.65 -25.52
N ARG A 28 -14.49 21.31 -25.97
CA ARG A 28 -15.59 22.28 -26.06
C ARG A 28 -16.02 22.73 -24.67
N ALA A 29 -16.00 24.03 -24.43
CA ALA A 29 -16.51 24.67 -23.21
C ALA A 29 -17.26 25.95 -23.55
N LEU A 30 -18.33 26.20 -22.81
CA LEU A 30 -19.10 27.44 -22.84
C LEU A 30 -18.58 28.40 -21.78
N ARG A 31 -18.55 29.69 -22.09
CA ARG A 31 -18.18 30.74 -21.12
C ARG A 31 -19.46 31.35 -20.56
N THR A 32 -19.58 31.34 -19.24
CA THR A 32 -20.69 32.01 -18.54
C THR A 32 -20.54 33.54 -18.65
N PRO A 33 -21.61 34.33 -18.45
CA PRO A 33 -21.53 35.79 -18.40
C PRO A 33 -20.48 36.31 -17.40
N GLY A 34 -20.29 35.61 -16.26
CA GLY A 34 -19.23 35.89 -15.28
C GLY A 34 -17.83 35.39 -15.66
N GLY A 35 -17.61 34.98 -16.92
CA GLY A 35 -16.29 34.62 -17.44
C GLY A 35 -15.80 33.21 -17.12
N HIS A 36 -16.55 32.40 -16.36
CA HIS A 36 -16.16 31.03 -16.01
C HIS A 36 -16.51 30.01 -17.10
N TYR A 37 -15.66 29.02 -17.31
CA TYR A 37 -15.93 27.91 -18.22
C TYR A 37 -16.93 26.90 -17.65
N ARG A 38 -17.74 26.32 -18.54
CA ARG A 38 -18.67 25.20 -18.31
C ARG A 38 -18.55 24.20 -19.45
N ILE A 39 -18.31 22.94 -19.13
CA ILE A 39 -18.00 21.88 -20.09
C ILE A 39 -19.23 20.97 -20.19
N PRO A 40 -19.81 20.79 -21.39
CA PRO A 40 -20.86 19.81 -21.60
C PRO A 40 -20.35 18.39 -21.36
N ILE A 41 -21.18 17.51 -20.78
CA ILE A 41 -20.76 16.14 -20.41
C ILE A 41 -20.33 15.35 -21.65
N TYR A 42 -21.08 15.46 -22.76
CA TYR A 42 -20.75 14.80 -24.03
C TYR A 42 -19.37 15.20 -24.58
N ALA A 43 -18.86 16.39 -24.26
CA ALA A 43 -17.54 16.84 -24.71
C ALA A 43 -16.40 16.02 -24.06
N LEU A 44 -16.69 15.27 -22.99
CA LEU A 44 -15.74 14.44 -22.27
C LEU A 44 -15.76 12.98 -22.73
N GLU A 45 -16.82 12.51 -23.38
CA GLU A 45 -16.97 11.11 -23.83
C GLU A 45 -15.85 10.71 -24.81
N HIS A 46 -15.53 11.59 -25.76
CA HIS A 46 -14.43 11.39 -26.71
C HIS A 46 -13.03 11.47 -26.09
N GLN A 47 -12.93 12.08 -24.90
CA GLN A 47 -11.67 12.22 -24.16
C GLN A 47 -11.47 11.04 -23.21
N LEU A 48 -12.54 10.53 -22.59
CA LEU A 48 -12.52 9.37 -21.70
C LEU A 48 -11.93 8.12 -22.37
N SER A 49 -12.27 7.87 -23.64
CA SER A 49 -11.74 6.78 -24.46
C SER A 49 -10.27 6.98 -24.88
N ARG A 50 -9.84 8.22 -25.15
CA ARG A 50 -8.44 8.54 -25.46
C ARG A 50 -7.53 8.44 -24.23
N PHE A 51 -7.97 8.94 -23.07
CA PHE A 51 -7.17 8.93 -21.85
C PHE A 51 -7.09 7.56 -21.19
N SER A 52 -8.12 6.71 -21.31
CA SER A 52 -8.08 5.33 -20.80
C SER A 52 -7.03 4.47 -21.55
N GLY A 53 -7.03 4.49 -22.88
CA GLY A 53 -6.06 3.75 -23.69
C GLY A 53 -4.62 4.27 -23.56
N THR A 54 -4.44 5.59 -23.54
CA THR A 54 -3.10 6.21 -23.43
C THR A 54 -2.49 6.03 -22.04
N LYS A 55 -3.31 5.98 -20.98
CA LYS A 55 -2.84 5.78 -19.60
C LYS A 55 -2.37 4.34 -19.37
N VAL A 56 -3.13 3.34 -19.82
CA VAL A 56 -2.77 1.92 -19.68
C VAL A 56 -1.47 1.60 -20.46
N TYR A 57 -1.33 2.13 -21.68
CA TYR A 57 -0.11 1.95 -22.47
C TYR A 57 1.12 2.59 -21.81
N ARG A 58 0.98 3.82 -21.27
CA ARG A 58 2.07 4.50 -20.55
C ARG A 58 2.45 3.80 -19.25
N GLU A 59 1.48 3.25 -18.53
CA GLU A 59 1.74 2.50 -17.29
C GLU A 59 2.45 1.18 -17.58
N LYS A 60 2.05 0.43 -18.62
CA LYS A 60 2.74 -0.80 -19.05
C LYS A 60 4.18 -0.53 -19.51
N ALA A 61 4.39 0.46 -20.38
CA ALA A 61 5.74 0.84 -20.83
C ALA A 61 6.63 1.32 -19.68
N ALA A 62 6.07 1.99 -18.67
CA ALA A 62 6.80 2.37 -17.47
C ALA A 62 7.17 1.17 -16.59
N ILE A 63 6.29 0.17 -16.46
CA ILE A 63 6.56 -1.07 -15.72
C ILE A 63 7.69 -1.87 -16.39
N GLU A 64 7.63 -2.10 -17.69
CA GLU A 64 8.67 -2.82 -18.44
C GLU A 64 10.03 -2.13 -18.30
N LYS A 65 10.06 -0.80 -18.48
CA LYS A 65 11.27 0.01 -18.27
C LYS A 65 11.82 -0.10 -16.85
N ASN A 66 10.95 -0.15 -15.84
CA ASN A 66 11.36 -0.31 -14.44
C ASN A 66 11.94 -1.70 -14.18
N ILE A 67 11.36 -2.76 -14.76
CA ILE A 67 11.86 -4.13 -14.65
C ILE A 67 13.24 -4.26 -15.28
N GLU A 68 13.43 -3.68 -16.48
CA GLU A 68 14.71 -3.70 -17.15
C GLU A 68 15.77 -2.88 -16.39
N ALA A 69 15.39 -1.70 -15.85
CA ALA A 69 16.25 -0.92 -14.99
C ALA A 69 16.64 -1.68 -13.71
N PHE A 70 15.69 -2.40 -13.09
CA PHE A 70 15.97 -3.26 -11.94
C PHE A 70 17.01 -4.31 -12.29
N ARG A 71 16.76 -5.14 -13.32
CA ARG A 71 17.69 -6.20 -13.76
C ARG A 71 19.07 -5.65 -14.11
N LYS A 72 19.15 -4.46 -14.73
CA LYS A 72 20.40 -3.87 -15.17
C LYS A 72 21.23 -3.26 -14.04
N TYR A 73 20.59 -2.63 -13.06
CA TYR A 73 21.28 -1.78 -12.09
C TYR A 73 21.26 -2.29 -10.65
N PHE A 74 20.51 -3.36 -10.36
CA PHE A 74 20.41 -3.93 -9.02
C PHE A 74 21.63 -4.81 -8.71
N THR A 75 22.40 -4.42 -7.70
CA THR A 75 23.67 -5.04 -7.31
C THR A 75 23.60 -5.57 -5.88
N PRO A 76 24.51 -6.47 -5.46
CA PRO A 76 24.57 -6.96 -4.08
C PRO A 76 24.69 -5.84 -3.05
N ASP A 77 25.42 -4.77 -3.38
CA ASP A 77 25.55 -3.58 -2.53
C ASP A 77 24.21 -2.84 -2.35
N LEU A 78 23.43 -2.67 -3.44
CA LEU A 78 22.11 -2.06 -3.36
C LEU A 78 21.11 -2.94 -2.58
N ALA A 79 21.21 -4.26 -2.71
CA ALA A 79 20.42 -5.21 -1.94
C ALA A 79 20.70 -5.09 -0.44
N LYS A 80 21.97 -5.05 -0.02
CA LYS A 80 22.36 -4.86 1.39
C LYS A 80 21.83 -3.55 1.98
N ILE A 81 21.89 -2.47 1.21
CA ILE A 81 21.36 -1.17 1.62
C ILE A 81 19.85 -1.23 1.77
N LEU A 82 19.16 -1.84 0.81
CA LEU A 82 17.71 -2.00 0.87
C LEU A 82 17.30 -2.81 2.11
N GLU A 83 17.97 -3.93 2.36
CA GLU A 83 17.75 -4.77 3.55
C GLU A 83 18.00 -4.00 4.85
N THR A 84 19.03 -3.17 4.90
CA THR A 84 19.35 -2.31 6.06
C THR A 84 18.30 -1.22 6.28
N ILE A 85 17.81 -0.60 5.20
CA ILE A 85 16.72 0.38 5.27
C ILE A 85 15.45 -0.26 5.84
N GLN A 86 15.14 -1.51 5.45
CA GLN A 86 13.94 -2.22 5.87
C GLN A 86 14.03 -2.86 7.26
N SER A 87 15.24 -3.14 7.74
CA SER A 87 15.46 -3.66 9.10
C SER A 87 15.45 -2.56 10.16
N TYR A 88 15.67 -1.30 9.77
CA TYR A 88 15.69 -0.17 10.70
C TYR A 88 14.34 0.05 11.38
N GLN A 89 14.37 0.21 12.71
CA GLN A 89 13.19 0.51 13.53
C GLN A 89 12.99 2.02 13.65
N GLY A 90 11.81 2.50 13.31
CA GLY A 90 11.49 3.92 13.19
C GLY A 90 11.88 4.50 11.82
N LEU A 91 11.98 5.83 11.71
CA LEU A 91 12.30 6.50 10.45
C LEU A 91 13.73 7.06 10.47
N PRO A 92 14.70 6.41 9.79
CA PRO A 92 16.08 6.87 9.81
C PRO A 92 16.24 8.15 8.98
N THR A 93 17.10 9.06 9.43
CA THR A 93 17.62 10.10 8.56
C THR A 93 18.66 9.51 7.60
N ILE A 94 18.97 10.23 6.52
CA ILE A 94 20.05 9.81 5.61
C ILE A 94 21.39 9.74 6.36
N SER A 95 21.62 10.63 7.33
CA SER A 95 22.82 10.61 8.16
C SER A 95 22.88 9.39 9.08
N ASP A 96 21.74 8.89 9.56
CA ASP A 96 21.69 7.65 10.33
C ASP A 96 22.08 6.46 9.46
N LEU A 97 21.51 6.35 8.25
CA LEU A 97 21.86 5.30 7.28
C LEU A 97 23.34 5.36 6.89
N ALA A 98 23.89 6.56 6.68
CA ALA A 98 25.30 6.77 6.38
C ALA A 98 26.22 6.22 7.48
N ARG A 99 25.89 6.50 8.75
CA ARG A 99 26.64 6.00 9.90
C ARG A 99 26.58 4.47 10.01
N ILE A 100 25.39 3.89 9.88
CA ILE A 100 25.17 2.43 10.01
C ILE A 100 25.89 1.65 8.92
N LEU A 101 25.86 2.16 7.69
CA LEU A 101 26.46 1.51 6.54
C LEU A 101 27.94 1.85 6.38
N ASN A 102 28.50 2.72 7.25
CA ASN A 102 29.85 3.28 7.13
C ASN A 102 30.13 3.87 5.73
N LEU A 103 29.20 4.71 5.25
CA LEU A 103 29.27 5.35 3.95
C LEU A 103 29.08 6.86 4.08
N HIS A 104 29.59 7.61 3.10
CA HIS A 104 29.30 9.05 3.03
C HIS A 104 27.81 9.31 2.71
N VAL A 105 27.26 10.40 3.24
CA VAL A 105 25.85 10.81 3.05
C VAL A 105 25.46 10.91 1.57
N SER A 106 26.35 11.45 0.74
CA SER A 106 26.12 11.56 -0.72
C SER A 106 26.01 10.19 -1.39
N SER A 107 26.78 9.20 -0.92
CA SER A 107 26.72 7.82 -1.43
C SER A 107 25.36 7.18 -1.12
N ILE A 108 24.84 7.38 0.10
CA ILE A 108 23.49 6.89 0.45
C ILE A 108 22.42 7.52 -0.43
N TRP A 109 22.47 8.84 -0.62
CA TRP A 109 21.54 9.54 -1.52
C TRP A 109 21.58 8.98 -2.94
N TYR A 110 22.79 8.78 -3.49
CA TYR A 110 22.99 8.21 -4.80
C TYR A 110 22.40 6.80 -4.90
N LYS A 111 22.65 5.94 -3.90
CA LYS A 111 22.16 4.57 -3.84
C LYS A 111 20.63 4.50 -3.72
N ILE A 112 20.00 5.32 -2.86
CA ILE A 112 18.52 5.44 -2.78
C ILE A 112 17.93 5.93 -4.10
N LYS A 113 18.56 6.93 -4.74
CA LYS A 113 18.14 7.41 -6.06
C LYS A 113 18.24 6.30 -7.10
N LYS A 114 19.29 5.49 -7.08
CA LYS A 114 19.49 4.36 -7.99
C LYS A 114 18.42 3.26 -7.78
N LEU A 115 18.07 2.94 -6.53
CA LEU A 115 16.95 2.04 -6.22
C LEU A 115 15.62 2.58 -6.79
N ARG A 116 15.35 3.88 -6.63
CA ARG A 116 14.14 4.51 -7.21
C ARG A 116 14.13 4.47 -8.74
N THR A 117 15.26 4.76 -9.38
CA THR A 117 15.41 4.64 -10.83
C THR A 117 15.24 3.20 -11.30
N GLY A 118 15.63 2.23 -10.46
CA GLY A 118 15.37 0.80 -10.67
C GLY A 118 13.93 0.38 -10.39
N GLY A 119 12.99 1.31 -10.15
CA GLY A 119 11.57 0.99 -10.00
C GLY A 119 11.10 0.72 -8.57
N PHE A 120 11.97 0.80 -7.56
CA PHE A 120 11.54 0.69 -6.17
C PHE A 120 10.81 1.94 -5.70
N ALA A 121 9.71 1.76 -4.97
CA ALA A 121 9.03 2.83 -4.27
C ALA A 121 9.02 2.55 -2.76
N PHE A 122 9.24 3.60 -1.97
CA PHE A 122 9.33 3.51 -0.51
C PHE A 122 8.16 4.26 0.14
N GLY A 123 7.68 3.76 1.27
CA GLY A 123 6.70 4.41 2.13
C GLY A 123 7.10 4.27 3.60
N ALA A 124 6.59 5.12 4.47
CA ALA A 124 6.61 4.81 5.91
C ALA A 124 5.73 3.57 6.19
N ASP A 125 6.20 2.71 7.08
CA ASP A 125 5.41 1.65 7.68
C ASP A 125 4.62 2.22 8.86
N ILE A 126 3.30 2.32 8.68
CA ILE A 126 2.41 2.96 9.64
C ILE A 126 1.64 1.90 10.41
N ASP A 127 1.69 2.02 11.73
CA ASP A 127 0.83 1.31 12.67
C ASP A 127 -0.57 1.90 12.63
N HIS A 128 -1.47 1.25 11.91
CA HIS A 128 -2.85 1.72 11.76
C HIS A 128 -3.65 1.53 13.05
N TYR A 129 -3.33 0.52 13.86
CA TYR A 129 -3.99 0.27 15.13
C TYR A 129 -3.69 1.38 16.14
N LYS A 130 -2.44 1.89 16.15
CA LYS A 130 -2.06 3.06 16.95
C LYS A 130 -2.72 4.36 16.51
N LEU A 131 -3.20 4.42 15.27
CA LEU A 131 -4.07 5.51 14.79
C LEU A 131 -5.54 5.32 15.20
N GLY A 132 -5.88 4.22 15.87
CA GLY A 132 -7.24 3.87 16.26
C GLY A 132 -8.05 3.22 15.15
N LEU A 133 -7.40 2.59 14.17
CA LEU A 133 -8.02 1.95 13.02
C LEU A 133 -7.73 0.44 13.00
N ILE A 134 -8.74 -0.37 12.69
CA ILE A 134 -8.62 -1.79 12.35
C ILE A 134 -8.87 -2.00 10.87
N LYS A 135 -8.40 -3.11 10.33
CA LYS A 135 -8.66 -3.48 8.93
C LYS A 135 -9.81 -4.47 8.86
N LEU A 136 -10.82 -4.14 8.07
CA LEU A 136 -11.91 -5.02 7.72
C LEU A 136 -11.70 -5.51 6.29
N LEU A 137 -11.40 -6.80 6.16
CA LEU A 137 -11.24 -7.50 4.88
C LEU A 137 -12.63 -8.02 4.51
N VAL A 138 -13.18 -7.58 3.38
CA VAL A 138 -14.54 -7.92 2.94
C VAL A 138 -14.48 -8.65 1.62
N PHE A 139 -15.18 -9.77 1.52
CA PHE A 139 -15.28 -10.60 0.33
C PHE A 139 -16.73 -10.60 -0.13
N LEU A 140 -16.95 -10.17 -1.37
CA LEU A 140 -18.26 -10.20 -2.01
C LEU A 140 -18.32 -11.25 -3.11
N SER A 141 -19.49 -11.86 -3.30
CA SER A 141 -19.75 -12.92 -4.26
C SER A 141 -19.73 -12.47 -5.72
N LYS A 142 -19.81 -11.17 -5.99
CA LYS A 142 -19.74 -10.61 -7.35
C LYS A 142 -18.98 -9.30 -7.38
N VAL A 143 -18.49 -8.94 -8.56
CA VAL A 143 -17.89 -7.63 -8.81
C VAL A 143 -18.97 -6.57 -8.78
N VAL A 144 -18.72 -5.48 -8.04
CA VAL A 144 -19.63 -4.35 -7.84
C VAL A 144 -18.84 -3.07 -8.12
N SER A 145 -19.46 -2.05 -8.71
CA SER A 145 -18.77 -0.79 -9.02
C SER A 145 -18.32 -0.07 -7.74
N LEU A 146 -17.28 0.77 -7.86
CA LEU A 146 -16.82 1.66 -6.79
C LEU A 146 -17.87 2.71 -6.37
N GLU A 147 -18.90 2.91 -7.18
CA GLU A 147 -20.04 3.81 -6.90
C GLU A 147 -21.08 3.14 -6.00
N ASP A 148 -21.20 1.81 -6.07
CA ASP A 148 -22.24 1.05 -5.38
C ASP A 148 -21.74 0.44 -4.05
N ILE A 149 -20.50 0.75 -3.65
CA ILE A 149 -19.93 0.33 -2.37
C ILE A 149 -19.64 1.55 -1.48
N PRO A 150 -19.68 1.38 -0.15
CA PRO A 150 -19.34 2.46 0.78
C PRO A 150 -17.92 2.98 0.52
N ARG A 151 -17.77 4.26 0.21
CA ARG A 151 -16.44 4.85 -0.10
C ARG A 151 -15.66 5.31 1.12
N ALA A 152 -16.35 5.67 2.19
CA ALA A 152 -15.71 6.06 3.43
C ALA A 152 -14.84 4.91 3.93
N PHE A 153 -13.59 5.21 4.30
CA PHE A 153 -12.62 4.24 4.82
C PHE A 153 -12.17 3.12 3.87
N LEU A 154 -12.66 3.06 2.62
CA LEU A 154 -12.20 2.07 1.61
C LEU A 154 -10.74 2.31 1.22
N ARG A 155 -9.86 1.34 1.42
CA ARG A 155 -8.41 1.45 1.16
C ARG A 155 -7.87 0.53 0.10
N TYR A 156 -8.60 -0.54 -0.19
CA TYR A 156 -8.24 -1.45 -1.25
C TYR A 156 -9.49 -1.98 -1.94
N TYR A 157 -9.42 -2.08 -3.27
CA TYR A 157 -10.44 -2.68 -4.12
C TYR A 157 -9.72 -3.57 -5.13
N ALA A 158 -10.09 -4.85 -5.23
CA ALA A 158 -9.56 -5.74 -6.25
C ALA A 158 -10.59 -6.84 -6.60
N PRO A 159 -10.99 -6.98 -7.87
CA PRO A 159 -11.80 -8.11 -8.31
C PRO A 159 -11.10 -9.45 -8.02
N ILE A 160 -11.86 -10.45 -7.62
CA ILE A 160 -11.39 -11.83 -7.43
C ILE A 160 -11.59 -12.60 -8.74
N VAL A 161 -10.60 -13.41 -9.11
CA VAL A 161 -10.65 -14.26 -10.31
C VAL A 161 -11.04 -15.69 -9.90
N PRO A 162 -12.04 -16.31 -10.56
CA PRO A 162 -12.83 -15.78 -11.68
C PRO A 162 -14.00 -14.89 -11.25
N LYS A 163 -14.44 -14.96 -9.98
CA LYS A 163 -15.65 -14.29 -9.51
C LYS A 163 -15.44 -13.74 -8.10
N GLY A 164 -16.03 -12.56 -7.86
CA GLY A 164 -16.09 -11.92 -6.55
C GLY A 164 -15.33 -10.60 -6.48
N LEU A 165 -15.35 -9.98 -5.31
CA LEU A 165 -14.66 -8.71 -5.05
C LEU A 165 -14.03 -8.72 -3.67
N PHE A 166 -12.75 -8.36 -3.61
CA PHE A 166 -12.01 -8.17 -2.37
C PHE A 166 -11.89 -6.67 -2.06
N LEU A 167 -12.30 -6.30 -0.85
CA LEU A 167 -12.21 -4.94 -0.34
C LEU A 167 -11.46 -4.91 0.99
N VAL A 168 -10.74 -3.83 1.25
CA VAL A 168 -10.16 -3.56 2.57
C VAL A 168 -10.60 -2.19 3.03
N TYR A 169 -11.20 -2.14 4.21
CA TYR A 169 -11.59 -0.91 4.89
C TYR A 169 -10.76 -0.68 6.13
N TYR A 170 -10.41 0.57 6.42
CA TYR A 170 -9.74 0.93 7.68
C TYR A 170 -10.77 1.55 8.62
N ILE A 171 -11.43 0.74 9.42
CA ILE A 171 -12.56 1.16 10.26
C ILE A 171 -12.04 1.62 11.62
N PRO A 172 -12.59 2.71 12.21
CA PRO A 172 -12.16 3.12 13.53
C PRO A 172 -12.62 2.14 14.62
N LEU A 173 -11.76 1.90 15.62
CA LEU A 173 -12.00 0.92 16.69
C LEU A 173 -13.31 1.14 17.48
N ALA A 174 -13.77 2.38 17.57
CA ALA A 174 -14.99 2.73 18.29
C ALA A 174 -16.29 2.38 17.53
N TYR A 175 -16.20 1.99 16.26
CA TYR A 175 -17.37 1.73 15.43
C TYR A 175 -17.78 0.25 15.48
N ASN A 176 -19.09 0.01 15.55
CA ASN A 176 -19.64 -1.32 15.38
C ASN A 176 -19.51 -1.74 13.91
N ILE A 177 -18.83 -2.86 13.69
CA ILE A 177 -18.56 -3.44 12.37
C ILE A 177 -19.87 -3.85 11.69
N GLU A 178 -20.87 -4.35 12.42
CA GLU A 178 -22.17 -4.74 11.87
C GLU A 178 -22.86 -3.57 11.16
N ASN A 179 -22.74 -2.35 11.70
CA ASN A 179 -23.29 -1.17 11.06
C ASN A 179 -22.60 -0.84 9.73
N VAL A 180 -21.33 -1.19 9.58
CA VAL A 180 -20.59 -1.05 8.32
C VAL A 180 -21.04 -2.14 7.35
N LEU A 181 -21.23 -3.37 7.82
CA LEU A 181 -21.63 -4.52 7.00
C LEU A 181 -23.03 -4.35 6.40
N ARG A 182 -23.98 -3.78 7.16
CA ARG A 182 -25.35 -3.48 6.69
C ARG A 182 -25.44 -2.53 5.50
N LEU A 183 -24.34 -1.86 5.14
CA LEU A 183 -24.28 -0.95 3.99
C LEU A 183 -23.91 -1.65 2.70
N PHE A 184 -23.38 -2.87 2.79
CA PHE A 184 -23.20 -3.69 1.61
C PHE A 184 -24.54 -4.32 1.22
N PRO A 185 -24.79 -4.54 -0.08
CA PRO A 185 -26.01 -5.21 -0.49
C PRO A 185 -26.04 -6.66 0.04
N GLU A 186 -26.95 -6.95 0.95
CA GLU A 186 -27.27 -8.27 1.54
C GLU A 186 -28.02 -9.11 0.48
N PRO A 187 -27.33 -9.65 -0.54
CA PRO A 187 -26.84 -11.04 -0.50
C PRO A 187 -25.42 -11.20 -1.08
N LEU A 188 -24.69 -10.10 -1.25
CA LEU A 188 -23.37 -10.11 -1.88
C LEU A 188 -22.25 -10.40 -0.91
N LEU A 189 -22.40 -10.07 0.36
CA LEU A 189 -21.41 -10.34 1.38
C LEU A 189 -21.26 -11.86 1.59
N GLU A 190 -20.10 -12.42 1.28
CA GLU A 190 -19.82 -13.83 1.55
C GLU A 190 -19.22 -14.01 2.94
N TYR A 191 -18.14 -13.28 3.21
CA TYR A 191 -17.47 -13.30 4.51
C TYR A 191 -16.63 -12.04 4.72
N TYR A 192 -16.32 -11.77 5.97
CA TYR A 192 -15.43 -10.69 6.36
C TYR A 192 -14.47 -11.16 7.45
N TRP A 193 -13.35 -10.46 7.56
CA TRP A 193 -12.34 -10.71 8.60
C TRP A 193 -11.85 -9.41 9.20
N VAL A 194 -11.70 -9.42 10.52
CA VAL A 194 -11.11 -8.31 11.28
C VAL A 194 -9.65 -8.61 11.50
N VAL A 195 -8.81 -7.67 11.07
CA VAL A 195 -7.37 -7.72 11.20
C VAL A 195 -6.94 -6.55 12.07
N GLU A 196 -6.23 -6.87 13.13
CA GLU A 196 -5.70 -5.88 14.05
C GLU A 196 -4.29 -5.43 13.68
N GLU A 197 -3.50 -6.29 13.02
CA GLU A 197 -2.11 -5.98 12.71
C GLU A 197 -1.68 -6.20 11.26
N THR A 198 -0.61 -5.51 10.89
CA THR A 198 -0.02 -5.60 9.56
C THR A 198 1.50 -5.57 9.61
N TYR A 199 2.09 -6.53 8.93
CA TYR A 199 3.53 -6.65 8.74
C TYR A 199 3.85 -6.49 7.26
N CYS A 200 4.65 -5.48 6.93
CA CYS A 200 5.12 -5.24 5.57
C CYS A 200 6.33 -6.12 5.25
N SER A 201 6.54 -6.40 3.96
CA SER A 201 7.69 -7.20 3.53
C SER A 201 9.03 -6.57 3.87
N LYS A 202 9.98 -7.46 4.22
CA LYS A 202 11.39 -7.17 4.47
C LYS A 202 12.25 -8.12 3.65
N PRO A 203 12.16 -8.05 2.29
CA PRO A 203 12.81 -8.98 1.41
C PRO A 203 14.32 -9.04 1.60
N LYS A 204 14.83 -10.27 1.68
CA LYS A 204 16.25 -10.61 1.68
C LYS A 204 16.68 -10.96 0.27
N TYR A 205 16.96 -9.94 -0.54
CA TYR A 205 17.50 -10.12 -1.89
C TYR A 205 18.85 -10.83 -1.89
N THR A 206 19.63 -10.70 -0.82
CA THR A 206 20.87 -11.48 -0.63
C THR A 206 20.64 -12.98 -0.56
N LEU A 207 19.42 -13.45 -0.26
CA LEU A 207 19.04 -14.86 -0.24
C LEU A 207 18.23 -15.27 -1.48
N TYR A 208 17.31 -14.41 -1.94
CA TYR A 208 16.31 -14.77 -2.94
C TYR A 208 16.51 -14.08 -4.30
N TYR A 209 17.69 -13.55 -4.58
CA TYR A 209 18.01 -12.95 -5.88
C TYR A 209 19.36 -13.45 -6.38
N ASP A 210 19.37 -14.04 -7.57
CA ASP A 210 20.59 -14.37 -8.29
C ASP A 210 21.10 -13.09 -8.98
N PHE A 211 22.24 -12.56 -8.54
CA PHE A 211 22.82 -11.36 -9.15
C PHE A 211 23.50 -11.62 -10.50
N LYS A 212 23.88 -12.88 -10.78
CA LYS A 212 24.47 -13.29 -12.04
C LYS A 212 23.38 -13.48 -13.08
N GLU A 213 22.38 -14.30 -12.76
CA GLU A 213 21.26 -14.62 -13.66
C GLU A 213 20.14 -13.57 -13.62
N ARG A 214 20.22 -12.60 -12.70
CA ARG A 214 19.32 -11.44 -12.56
C ARG A 214 17.85 -11.82 -12.39
N ASN A 215 17.60 -12.87 -11.63
CA ASN A 215 16.27 -13.40 -11.38
C ASN A 215 16.00 -13.56 -9.87
N ILE A 216 14.72 -13.60 -9.52
CA ILE A 216 14.27 -13.89 -8.16
C ILE A 216 14.09 -15.40 -8.05
N ILE A 217 14.67 -15.99 -7.01
CA ILE A 217 14.73 -17.44 -6.80
C ILE A 217 13.59 -17.87 -5.87
N PHE A 218 12.75 -18.78 -6.35
CA PHE A 218 11.82 -19.54 -5.50
C PHE A 218 12.49 -20.82 -5.03
N ASP A 219 13.20 -20.74 -3.91
CA ASP A 219 13.80 -21.88 -3.23
C ASP A 219 12.87 -22.35 -2.08
N TRP A 220 12.09 -23.40 -2.37
CA TRP A 220 11.10 -23.94 -1.45
C TRP A 220 11.72 -24.65 -0.25
N GLU A 221 12.82 -25.37 -0.47
CA GLU A 221 13.55 -26.07 0.60
C GLU A 221 14.16 -25.07 1.57
N LEU A 222 14.77 -23.99 1.05
CA LEU A 222 15.25 -22.89 1.88
C LEU A 222 14.10 -22.29 2.71
N MET A 223 12.94 -22.04 2.10
CA MET A 223 11.79 -21.50 2.82
C MET A 223 11.29 -22.46 3.92
N ILE A 224 11.24 -23.77 3.66
CA ILE A 224 10.90 -24.78 4.67
C ILE A 224 11.93 -24.78 5.81
N GLY A 225 13.23 -24.80 5.49
CA GLY A 225 14.29 -24.74 6.50
C GLY A 225 14.19 -23.50 7.39
N ARG A 226 13.93 -22.32 6.79
CA ARG A 226 13.75 -21.06 7.52
C ARG A 226 12.48 -21.05 8.37
N TYR A 227 11.40 -21.67 7.88
CA TYR A 227 10.20 -21.88 8.68
C TYR A 227 10.50 -22.70 9.94
N GLN A 228 11.18 -23.84 9.81
CA GLN A 228 11.53 -24.69 10.94
C GLN A 228 12.48 -23.98 11.91
N GLU A 229 13.45 -23.21 11.40
CA GLU A 229 14.35 -22.41 12.23
C GLU A 229 13.58 -21.43 13.14
N LYS A 230 12.50 -20.84 12.62
CA LYS A 230 11.71 -19.79 13.26
C LYS A 230 10.53 -20.31 14.08
N LEU A 231 10.13 -21.56 13.90
CA LEU A 231 9.01 -22.17 14.60
C LEU A 231 9.21 -22.09 16.11
N GLY A 232 8.24 -21.49 16.82
CA GLY A 232 8.31 -21.24 18.26
C GLY A 232 9.27 -20.12 18.69
N LYS A 233 10.13 -19.60 17.81
CA LYS A 233 11.12 -18.55 18.12
C LYS A 233 10.67 -17.16 17.69
N THR A 234 9.85 -17.07 16.64
CA THR A 234 9.28 -15.79 16.18
C THR A 234 7.88 -15.61 16.74
N ILE A 235 7.67 -14.51 17.45
CA ILE A 235 6.37 -14.14 18.01
C ILE A 235 6.05 -12.70 17.62
N PHE A 236 4.96 -12.50 16.90
CA PHE A 236 4.35 -11.19 16.74
C PHE A 236 3.49 -10.86 17.95
N SER A 237 3.64 -9.65 18.47
CA SER A 237 2.88 -9.20 19.62
C SER A 237 1.51 -8.69 19.20
N GLU A 238 0.52 -8.92 20.07
CA GLU A 238 -0.76 -8.21 19.96
C GLU A 238 -0.54 -6.69 19.94
N PRO A 239 -1.41 -5.95 19.22
CA PRO A 239 -1.25 -4.52 19.09
C PRO A 239 -1.38 -3.82 20.44
N GLU A 240 -0.48 -2.87 20.69
CA GLU A 240 -0.58 -1.97 21.83
C GLU A 240 -1.81 -1.05 21.72
N LYS A 241 -2.25 -0.52 22.87
CA LYS A 241 -3.40 0.39 22.91
C LYS A 241 -3.22 1.59 21.94
N PRO A 242 -4.32 2.04 21.29
CA PRO A 242 -4.27 3.19 20.40
C PRO A 242 -3.74 4.44 21.08
N THR A 243 -3.05 5.27 20.30
CA THR A 243 -2.47 6.51 20.79
C THR A 243 -3.36 7.69 20.45
N LYS A 244 -3.27 8.77 21.23
CA LYS A 244 -4.00 10.01 20.93
C LYS A 244 -3.36 10.73 19.74
N ILE A 245 -4.07 10.77 18.63
CA ILE A 245 -3.61 11.34 17.36
C ILE A 245 -4.46 12.57 17.03
N ASP A 246 -3.86 13.58 16.38
CA ASP A 246 -4.60 14.71 15.79
C ASP A 246 -4.46 14.79 14.26
N LEU A 247 -5.11 15.80 13.66
CA LEU A 247 -5.11 15.98 12.21
C LEU A 247 -3.70 16.25 11.65
N ILE A 248 -2.83 16.91 12.42
CA ILE A 248 -1.48 17.24 11.99
C ILE A 248 -0.64 15.97 11.94
N ASP A 249 -0.76 15.12 12.95
CA ASP A 249 -0.14 13.79 13.00
C ASP A 249 -0.53 12.96 11.75
N LEU A 250 -1.82 12.93 11.39
CA LEU A 250 -2.31 12.24 10.20
C LEU A 250 -1.78 12.83 8.89
N LEU A 251 -1.73 14.16 8.76
CA LEU A 251 -1.21 14.82 7.57
C LEU A 251 0.29 14.55 7.39
N ILE A 252 1.07 14.51 8.47
CA ILE A 252 2.49 14.11 8.43
C ILE A 252 2.59 12.64 7.98
N ALA A 253 1.86 11.73 8.63
CA ALA A 253 1.88 10.30 8.32
C ALA A 253 1.53 10.01 6.86
N LYS A 254 0.47 10.64 6.33
CA LYS A 254 0.04 10.53 4.93
C LYS A 254 1.13 10.94 3.93
N GLU A 255 1.89 12.00 4.21
CA GLU A 255 2.96 12.42 3.30
C GLU A 255 4.18 11.48 3.40
N LEU A 256 4.47 10.94 4.59
CA LEU A 256 5.50 9.92 4.80
C LEU A 256 5.13 8.56 4.18
N GLU A 257 3.86 8.18 4.16
CA GLU A 257 3.37 7.01 3.41
C GLU A 257 3.67 7.10 1.91
N LYS A 258 3.76 8.32 1.35
CA LYS A 258 4.10 8.52 -0.07
C LYS A 258 5.60 8.54 -0.29
N ASN A 259 6.34 9.20 0.60
CA ASN A 259 7.78 9.33 0.53
C ASN A 259 8.37 9.46 1.94
N PRO A 260 9.02 8.41 2.47
CA PRO A 260 9.59 8.45 3.82
C PRO A 260 10.84 9.35 3.94
N PHE A 261 11.44 9.74 2.81
CA PHE A 261 12.65 10.56 2.76
C PHE A 261 12.37 12.06 2.50
N ILE A 262 11.10 12.47 2.54
CA ILE A 262 10.71 13.88 2.41
C ILE A 262 11.17 14.69 3.63
N SER A 263 11.59 15.94 3.42
CA SER A 263 11.97 16.82 4.52
C SER A 263 10.74 17.30 5.31
N LEU A 264 10.88 17.48 6.63
CA LEU A 264 9.80 18.04 7.45
C LEU A 264 9.41 19.47 7.04
N ARG A 265 10.35 20.24 6.45
CA ARG A 265 10.05 21.57 5.88
C ARG A 265 9.11 21.48 4.68
N GLU A 266 9.31 20.48 3.83
CA GLU A 266 8.41 20.24 2.71
C GLU A 266 7.04 19.73 3.18
N ILE A 267 6.99 18.85 4.19
CA ILE A 267 5.73 18.44 4.82
C ILE A 267 4.98 19.65 5.38
N GLN A 268 5.67 20.57 6.07
CA GLN A 268 5.09 21.81 6.57
C GLN A 268 4.45 22.64 5.43
N SER A 269 5.15 22.77 4.30
CA SER A 269 4.61 23.45 3.11
C SER A 269 3.35 22.76 2.57
N ARG A 270 3.34 21.42 2.54
CA ARG A 270 2.16 20.64 2.11
C ARG A 270 0.98 20.79 3.05
N ILE A 271 1.22 20.86 4.35
CA ILE A 271 0.17 21.13 5.35
C ILE A 271 -0.41 22.54 5.19
N ARG A 272 0.42 23.54 4.87
CA ARG A 272 -0.06 24.91 4.59
C ARG A 272 -1.06 24.97 3.43
N MET A 273 -0.91 24.12 2.41
CA MET A 273 -1.88 24.03 1.31
C MET A 273 -3.27 23.56 1.76
N HIS A 274 -3.40 22.96 2.94
CA HIS A 274 -4.67 22.63 3.56
C HIS A 274 -5.26 23.78 4.39
N GLY A 275 -4.71 24.99 4.30
CA GLY A 275 -5.14 26.16 5.07
C GLY A 275 -4.62 26.20 6.51
N ILE A 276 -3.68 25.31 6.86
CA ILE A 276 -3.17 25.17 8.22
C ILE A 276 -1.74 25.73 8.29
N ASN A 277 -1.56 26.88 8.94
CA ASN A 277 -0.24 27.48 9.11
C ASN A 277 0.38 27.11 10.47
N LEU A 278 1.42 26.29 10.48
CA LEU A 278 2.13 25.87 11.70
C LEU A 278 3.60 26.28 11.64
N LYS A 279 4.19 26.57 12.82
CA LYS A 279 5.64 26.74 12.99
C LYS A 279 6.35 25.39 12.82
N TYR A 280 7.58 25.43 12.31
CA TYR A 280 8.40 24.22 12.10
C TYR A 280 8.61 23.41 13.40
N SER A 281 8.84 24.09 14.53
CA SER A 281 8.99 23.46 15.85
C SER A 281 7.78 22.62 16.24
N ARG A 282 6.56 23.05 15.86
CA ARG A 282 5.34 22.28 16.10
C ARG A 282 5.33 21.02 15.23
N ILE A 283 5.62 21.12 13.93
CA ILE A 283 5.73 19.95 13.05
C ILE A 283 6.75 18.94 13.58
N LEU A 284 7.93 19.42 14.00
CA LEU A 284 8.98 18.60 14.57
C LEU A 284 8.51 17.87 15.84
N ARG A 285 7.79 18.57 16.73
CA ARG A 285 7.23 17.98 17.95
C ARG A 285 6.21 16.88 17.64
N HIS A 286 5.29 17.12 16.71
CA HIS A 286 4.31 16.10 16.28
C HIS A 286 5.03 14.87 15.70
N PHE A 287 5.96 15.08 14.77
CA PHE A 287 6.74 14.01 14.18
C PHE A 287 7.51 13.18 15.22
N LYS A 288 8.31 13.82 16.09
CA LYS A 288 9.12 13.11 17.09
C LYS A 288 8.27 12.49 18.19
N ASN A 289 7.41 13.28 18.84
CA ASN A 289 6.78 12.85 20.08
C ASN A 289 5.52 12.02 19.83
N HIS A 290 4.77 12.29 18.76
CA HIS A 290 3.50 11.61 18.51
C HIS A 290 3.64 10.47 17.52
N LEU A 291 4.53 10.58 16.52
CA LEU A 291 4.67 9.56 15.49
C LEU A 291 5.83 8.59 15.75
N LEU A 292 7.03 9.09 16.06
CA LEU A 292 8.21 8.24 16.31
C LEU A 292 8.22 7.64 17.72
N ASN A 293 8.22 8.45 18.78
CA ASN A 293 8.35 7.96 20.16
C ASN A 293 7.19 7.05 20.59
N ARG A 294 6.02 7.20 19.95
CA ARG A 294 4.86 6.34 20.18
C ARG A 294 4.82 5.13 19.25
N HIS A 295 5.81 4.95 18.39
CA HIS A 295 5.94 3.86 17.42
C HIS A 295 4.77 3.77 16.44
N VAL A 296 4.15 4.90 16.08
CA VAL A 296 3.15 4.97 15.01
C VAL A 296 3.83 4.74 13.66
N ILE A 297 5.07 5.23 13.50
CA ILE A 297 5.92 4.91 12.36
C ILE A 297 6.91 3.84 12.80
N ARG A 298 6.79 2.64 12.24
CA ARG A 298 7.61 1.47 12.60
C ARG A 298 8.91 1.36 11.81
N GLY A 299 8.94 1.95 10.61
CA GLY A 299 10.00 1.65 9.65
C GLY A 299 9.79 2.29 8.29
N ILE A 300 10.61 1.86 7.35
CA ILE A 300 10.42 2.08 5.91
C ILE A 300 9.99 0.77 5.27
N ARG A 301 8.87 0.81 4.54
CA ARG A 301 8.37 -0.31 3.73
C ARG A 301 8.58 -0.09 2.24
N LEU A 302 8.57 -1.18 1.49
CA LEU A 302 8.45 -1.14 0.04
C LEU A 302 6.98 -1.01 -0.36
N ARG A 303 6.68 0.05 -1.11
CA ARG A 303 5.38 0.26 -1.76
C ARG A 303 5.29 -0.38 -3.13
N LEU A 304 6.41 -0.45 -3.82
CA LEU A 304 6.52 -1.08 -5.13
C LEU A 304 7.85 -1.83 -5.20
N VAL A 305 7.76 -3.09 -5.61
CA VAL A 305 8.89 -3.92 -5.96
C VAL A 305 8.84 -4.10 -7.48
N PRO A 306 9.94 -3.84 -8.21
CA PRO A 306 10.04 -4.06 -9.65
C PRO A 306 10.16 -5.56 -9.96
N LEU A 307 9.05 -6.28 -9.77
CA LEU A 307 9.01 -7.72 -10.06
C LEU A 307 8.99 -7.95 -11.59
N PRO A 308 9.69 -8.98 -12.09
CA PRO A 308 9.67 -9.37 -13.49
C PRO A 308 8.26 -9.60 -14.06
N SER A 309 8.11 -9.58 -15.38
CA SER A 309 6.81 -9.68 -16.06
C SER A 309 6.10 -11.01 -15.80
N GLU A 310 6.83 -12.09 -15.55
CA GLU A 310 6.29 -13.39 -15.16
C GLU A 310 5.60 -13.37 -13.79
N TYR A 311 5.92 -12.41 -12.92
CA TYR A 311 5.23 -12.19 -11.65
C TYR A 311 3.96 -11.38 -11.90
N ASN A 312 2.93 -12.00 -12.47
CA ASN A 312 1.70 -11.35 -12.88
C ASN A 312 0.49 -11.71 -12.00
N THR A 313 0.59 -12.74 -11.17
CA THR A 313 -0.54 -13.25 -10.38
C THR A 313 -0.54 -12.64 -8.99
N LEU A 314 -1.40 -11.64 -8.80
CA LEU A 314 -1.68 -11.07 -7.48
C LEU A 314 -2.59 -12.03 -6.72
N PHE A 315 -2.25 -12.31 -5.46
CA PHE A 315 -3.05 -13.21 -4.62
C PHE A 315 -3.17 -12.69 -3.19
N ILE A 316 -4.16 -13.23 -2.48
CA ILE A 316 -4.26 -13.18 -1.03
C ILE A 316 -4.55 -14.60 -0.52
N ALA A 317 -3.71 -15.08 0.40
CA ALA A 317 -3.85 -16.38 1.03
C ALA A 317 -4.36 -16.20 2.45
N ARG A 318 -5.52 -16.75 2.79
CA ARG A 318 -5.97 -16.94 4.16
C ARG A 318 -5.34 -18.23 4.68
N VAL A 319 -4.68 -18.15 5.83
CA VAL A 319 -4.06 -19.30 6.48
C VAL A 319 -4.53 -19.37 7.93
N HIS A 320 -5.03 -20.52 8.33
CA HIS A 320 -5.43 -20.82 9.70
C HIS A 320 -4.55 -21.93 10.26
N GLY A 321 -4.23 -21.85 11.55
CA GLY A 321 -3.34 -22.79 12.21
C GLY A 321 -3.04 -22.41 13.65
N ASN A 322 -2.02 -23.03 14.21
CA ASN A 322 -1.49 -22.61 15.50
C ASN A 322 -0.66 -21.33 15.36
N PHE A 323 -0.61 -20.53 16.42
CA PHE A 323 -0.01 -19.20 16.39
C PHE A 323 1.48 -19.21 16.06
N TYR A 324 2.24 -20.14 16.63
CA TYR A 324 3.69 -20.27 16.39
C TYR A 324 4.00 -20.61 14.93
N ALA A 325 3.22 -21.50 14.32
CA ALA A 325 3.30 -21.86 12.91
C ALA A 325 2.96 -20.67 12.03
N LEU A 326 1.84 -19.98 12.28
CA LEU A 326 1.44 -18.80 11.51
C LEU A 326 2.51 -17.69 11.56
N HIS A 327 3.13 -17.49 12.72
CA HIS A 327 4.16 -16.47 12.89
C HIS A 327 5.47 -16.81 12.19
N ALA A 328 5.90 -18.07 12.29
CA ALA A 328 7.05 -18.56 11.54
C ALA A 328 6.80 -18.45 10.03
N LEU A 329 5.62 -18.83 9.56
CA LEU A 329 5.22 -18.72 8.15
C LEU A 329 5.27 -17.28 7.66
N VAL A 330 4.60 -16.35 8.36
CA VAL A 330 4.60 -14.93 8.00
C VAL A 330 6.02 -14.36 7.99
N SER A 331 6.82 -14.65 9.02
CA SER A 331 8.20 -14.18 9.11
C SER A 331 9.08 -14.73 8.00
N THR A 332 8.86 -15.96 7.54
CA THR A 332 9.58 -16.58 6.43
C THR A 332 9.15 -16.00 5.09
N LEU A 333 7.85 -15.97 4.80
CA LEU A 333 7.37 -15.54 3.48
C LEU A 333 7.66 -14.06 3.23
N LEU A 334 7.56 -13.18 4.23
CA LEU A 334 7.87 -11.75 4.08
C LEU A 334 9.35 -11.43 3.83
N GLU A 335 10.25 -12.41 3.95
CA GLU A 335 11.64 -12.29 3.50
C GLU A 335 11.81 -12.56 2.01
N HIS A 336 10.82 -13.17 1.33
CA HIS A 336 10.90 -13.40 -0.10
C HIS A 336 10.28 -12.21 -0.87
N PRO A 337 10.95 -11.67 -1.92
CA PRO A 337 10.51 -10.46 -2.66
C PRO A 337 9.09 -10.48 -3.23
N ALA A 338 8.54 -11.67 -3.46
CA ALA A 338 7.22 -11.86 -4.03
C ALA A 338 6.07 -11.64 -3.03
N PHE A 339 6.33 -11.71 -1.73
CA PHE A 339 5.33 -11.48 -0.69
C PHE A 339 5.50 -10.06 -0.15
N THR A 340 4.39 -9.33 -0.05
CA THR A 340 4.41 -7.88 0.16
C THR A 340 3.85 -7.47 1.51
N ILE A 341 2.90 -8.24 2.04
CA ILE A 341 2.16 -7.89 3.25
C ILE A 341 1.62 -9.15 3.91
N ALA A 342 1.60 -9.14 5.24
CA ALA A 342 0.81 -10.06 6.04
C ALA A 342 -0.08 -9.26 6.98
N ASN A 343 -1.33 -9.70 7.11
CA ASN A 343 -2.32 -9.14 8.01
C ASN A 343 -2.64 -10.22 9.04
N ILE A 344 -2.61 -9.91 10.34
CA ILE A 344 -2.84 -10.89 11.40
C ILE A 344 -4.15 -10.57 12.09
N SER A 345 -4.99 -11.60 12.23
CA SER A 345 -6.15 -11.63 13.11
C SER A 345 -5.79 -12.43 14.35
N PHE A 346 -5.49 -11.75 15.46
CA PHE A 346 -5.07 -12.42 16.70
C PHE A 346 -6.22 -13.20 17.32
N ARG A 347 -7.42 -12.61 17.31
CA ARG A 347 -8.63 -13.20 17.89
C ARG A 347 -9.02 -14.50 17.18
N GLU A 348 -9.01 -14.47 15.85
CA GLU A 348 -9.45 -15.61 15.02
C GLU A 348 -8.33 -16.62 14.74
N LYS A 349 -7.09 -16.34 15.17
CA LYS A 349 -5.89 -17.15 14.88
C LYS A 349 -5.75 -17.41 13.38
N GLN A 350 -5.77 -16.34 12.60
CA GLN A 350 -5.65 -16.38 11.15
C GLN A 350 -4.70 -15.31 10.64
N VAL A 351 -4.05 -15.60 9.53
CA VAL A 351 -3.21 -14.64 8.82
C VAL A 351 -3.63 -14.55 7.36
N PHE A 352 -3.53 -13.35 6.79
CA PHE A 352 -3.76 -13.10 5.38
C PHE A 352 -2.47 -12.61 4.74
N ILE A 353 -1.89 -13.41 3.86
CA ILE A 353 -0.61 -13.14 3.21
C ILE A 353 -0.87 -12.73 1.77
N GLY A 354 -0.40 -11.55 1.40
CA GLY A 354 -0.59 -10.97 0.08
C GLY A 354 0.72 -10.82 -0.67
N GLY A 355 0.71 -11.16 -1.96
CA GLY A 355 1.90 -11.07 -2.80
C GLY A 355 1.57 -11.14 -4.28
N VAL A 356 2.62 -11.11 -5.09
CA VAL A 356 2.53 -11.31 -6.54
C VAL A 356 3.55 -12.38 -6.91
N ILE A 357 3.11 -13.48 -7.49
CA ILE A 357 3.96 -14.60 -7.91
C ILE A 357 3.70 -14.99 -9.37
N PRO A 358 4.54 -15.83 -9.98
CA PRO A 358 4.19 -16.48 -11.24
C PRO A 358 3.03 -17.45 -11.04
N PHE A 359 2.09 -17.50 -11.99
CA PHE A 359 0.92 -18.37 -11.92
C PHE A 359 1.30 -19.85 -11.68
N SER A 360 2.38 -20.30 -12.32
CA SER A 360 2.93 -21.66 -12.19
C SER A 360 3.40 -22.02 -10.77
N LYS A 361 3.51 -21.05 -9.87
CA LYS A 361 3.95 -21.26 -8.47
C LYS A 361 2.78 -21.29 -7.47
N ILE A 362 1.54 -20.99 -7.89
CA ILE A 362 0.39 -20.91 -6.98
C ILE A 362 0.09 -22.25 -6.31
N VAL A 363 0.01 -23.34 -7.10
CA VAL A 363 -0.28 -24.68 -6.56
C VAL A 363 0.84 -25.13 -5.64
N THR A 364 2.11 -24.93 -6.03
CA THR A 364 3.26 -25.29 -5.18
C THR A 364 3.27 -24.50 -3.87
N LEU A 365 2.92 -23.20 -3.91
CA LEU A 365 2.79 -22.39 -2.70
C LEU A 365 1.70 -22.93 -1.77
N ALA A 366 0.53 -23.30 -2.30
CA ALA A 366 -0.55 -23.89 -1.52
C ALA A 366 -0.09 -25.20 -0.86
N SER A 367 0.43 -26.14 -1.65
CA SER A 367 0.91 -27.44 -1.15
C SER A 367 2.05 -27.29 -0.14
N LEU A 368 2.95 -26.32 -0.33
CA LEU A 368 3.98 -26.01 0.66
C LEU A 368 3.36 -25.54 1.97
N MET A 369 2.43 -24.58 1.94
CA MET A 369 1.82 -24.08 3.18
C MET A 369 1.02 -25.17 3.91
N GLU A 370 0.31 -26.02 3.16
CA GLU A 370 -0.45 -27.15 3.70
C GLU A 370 0.43 -28.24 4.31
N SER A 371 1.65 -28.43 3.81
CA SER A 371 2.57 -29.44 4.33
C SER A 371 3.30 -29.02 5.63
N LEU A 372 3.23 -27.74 6.00
CA LEU A 372 3.91 -27.23 7.19
C LEU A 372 3.18 -27.64 8.48
N SER A 373 3.96 -28.15 9.44
CA SER A 373 3.46 -28.55 10.75
C SER A 373 2.75 -27.39 11.46
N GLY A 374 1.49 -27.60 11.85
CA GLY A 374 0.70 -26.61 12.58
C GLY A 374 -0.12 -25.65 11.73
N ILE A 375 0.00 -25.73 10.40
CA ILE A 375 -0.98 -25.15 9.47
C ILE A 375 -2.14 -26.12 9.32
N LYS A 376 -3.37 -25.61 9.33
CA LYS A 376 -4.61 -26.41 9.28
C LYS A 376 -5.41 -26.19 8.01
N GLU A 377 -5.47 -24.95 7.56
CA GLU A 377 -6.28 -24.57 6.40
C GLU A 377 -5.56 -23.47 5.63
N VAL A 378 -5.60 -23.58 4.29
CA VAL A 378 -5.06 -22.62 3.35
C VAL A 378 -6.13 -22.36 2.29
N ASP A 379 -6.51 -21.11 2.07
CA ASP A 379 -7.36 -20.68 0.96
C ASP A 379 -6.67 -19.55 0.21
N ILE A 380 -6.44 -19.72 -1.09
CA ILE A 380 -5.79 -18.73 -1.94
C ILE A 380 -6.82 -18.15 -2.90
N LYS A 381 -7.03 -16.84 -2.84
CA LYS A 381 -7.80 -16.09 -3.83
C LYS A 381 -6.87 -15.34 -4.77
N LEU A 382 -7.10 -15.50 -6.06
CA LEU A 382 -6.42 -14.73 -7.10
C LEU A 382 -7.14 -13.41 -7.32
N LEU A 383 -6.39 -12.33 -7.46
CA LEU A 383 -6.92 -10.98 -7.62
C LEU A 383 -6.54 -10.42 -8.99
N ASP A 384 -7.46 -9.69 -9.61
CA ASP A 384 -7.19 -8.95 -10.84
C ASP A 384 -6.24 -7.78 -10.53
N ARG A 385 -4.99 -7.96 -10.92
CA ARG A 385 -3.94 -6.96 -10.73
C ARG A 385 -4.27 -5.67 -11.47
N GLU A 386 -4.77 -5.72 -12.69
CA GLU A 386 -4.95 -4.53 -13.54
C GLU A 386 -6.11 -3.65 -13.04
N LYS A 387 -7.17 -4.27 -12.49
CA LYS A 387 -8.35 -3.54 -12.00
C LYS A 387 -8.27 -3.11 -10.54
N ARG A 388 -7.16 -3.39 -9.85
CA ARG A 388 -6.99 -3.04 -8.43
C ARG A 388 -6.88 -1.53 -8.21
N ARG A 389 -7.39 -1.03 -7.09
CA ARG A 389 -7.19 0.35 -6.63
C ARG A 389 -6.78 0.38 -5.16
N ALA A 390 -5.84 1.27 -4.84
CA ALA A 390 -5.35 1.47 -3.48
C ALA A 390 -5.40 2.96 -3.11
N PHE A 391 -5.74 3.25 -1.86
CA PHE A 391 -5.92 4.61 -1.34
C PHE A 391 -5.08 4.81 -0.05
N THR A 392 -4.67 6.05 0.24
CA THR A 392 -3.90 6.40 1.46
C THR A 392 -4.79 6.45 2.70
N ILE A 393 -4.22 6.46 3.91
CA ILE A 393 -4.96 6.59 5.20
C ILE A 393 -6.04 7.69 5.15
N PRO A 394 -7.22 7.50 5.78
CA PRO A 394 -8.27 8.53 5.84
C PRO A 394 -7.80 9.77 6.60
N TYR A 395 -8.15 10.96 6.10
CA TYR A 395 -7.68 12.21 6.71
C TYR A 395 -8.57 13.43 6.44
N ALA A 396 -9.42 13.41 5.40
CA ALA A 396 -10.04 14.63 4.88
C ALA A 396 -11.45 14.85 5.43
N ARG A 397 -12.34 13.89 5.21
CA ARG A 397 -13.74 13.95 5.67
C ARG A 397 -14.01 13.03 6.84
N GLU A 398 -13.07 12.11 7.08
CA GLU A 398 -13.19 11.01 8.00
C GLU A 398 -12.53 11.31 9.36
N PHE A 399 -11.88 12.46 9.53
CA PHE A 399 -11.23 12.83 10.79
C PHE A 399 -11.50 14.29 11.15
N TYR A 400 -12.07 14.52 12.34
CA TYR A 400 -12.43 15.86 12.81
C TYR A 400 -12.35 15.93 14.33
N HIS A 401 -11.77 17.02 14.86
CA HIS A 401 -11.60 17.24 16.31
C HIS A 401 -10.99 16.05 17.08
N GLY A 402 -10.00 15.38 16.47
CA GLY A 402 -9.30 14.25 17.11
C GLY A 402 -10.11 12.94 17.13
N ARG A 403 -11.19 12.85 16.35
CA ARG A 403 -12.05 11.67 16.27
C ARG A 403 -12.28 11.27 14.82
N TRP A 404 -12.39 9.97 14.62
CA TRP A 404 -12.82 9.40 13.35
C TRP A 404 -14.32 9.57 13.16
N ILE A 405 -14.73 10.08 12.01
CA ILE A 405 -16.13 10.30 11.64
C ILE A 405 -16.47 9.45 10.41
N LEU A 406 -17.51 8.65 10.56
CA LEU A 406 -18.10 7.86 9.50
C LEU A 406 -19.25 8.64 8.87
N ARG A 407 -19.03 9.10 7.64
CA ARG A 407 -20.08 9.67 6.79
C ARG A 407 -20.11 8.89 5.49
N PHE A 408 -21.03 7.93 5.40
CA PHE A 408 -21.37 7.31 4.14
C PHE A 408 -22.30 8.29 3.41
N LYS A 409 -21.74 9.03 2.47
CA LYS A 409 -22.52 9.71 1.43
C LYS A 409 -22.25 9.01 0.13
#